data_AF-A0A7S1BYT5-F1
#
_entry.id   AF-A0A7S1BYT5-F1
#
_cell.length_a   1.000
_cell.length_b   1.000
_cell.length_c   1.000
_cell.angle_alpha   90.00
_cell.angle_beta   90.00
_cell.angle_gamma   90.00
#
_symmetry.space_group_name_H-M   'P 1'
#
loop_
_entity.id
_entity.type
_entity.pdbx_description
1 polymer ?
#
loop_
_entity_poly.entity_id
_entity_poly.type
_entity_poly.pdbx_seq_one_letter_code
_entity_poly.pdbx_strand_id
1 'polypeptide(L)'
;GGHSDYLEPSKMILRKHIQKRLSAYFSQGENAVVGTLESPIDFQALWGEWHYRRTVAGLGSYAATTEGSGRWMTPTELFRPHYSRIIARHIAHDFLSRPDAHDGAPLHLVEFGGGRGTHAAAVLDYLHTDRPALLANAAYTLIDGSESLTRLQRRTLARFEKMGVRIDVARADVGSLVAESALDSHLSASDVPTYVCAFELLDNLPHDKV
;
A
#
# COMPACT_ATOMS: atom_id res chain seq x y z
N GLY A 1 -42.79 -14.98 34.06
CA GLY A 1 -41.36 -15.27 34.25
C GLY A 1 -40.68 -15.21 32.91
N GLY A 2 -39.85 -14.18 32.68
CA GLY A 2 -39.10 -14.02 31.45
C GLY A 2 -37.77 -14.77 31.55
N HIS A 3 -37.52 -15.69 30.64
CA HIS A 3 -36.19 -16.25 30.41
C HIS A 3 -35.35 -15.20 29.68
N SER A 4 -34.37 -14.67 30.39
CA SER A 4 -33.26 -13.91 29.81
C SER A 4 -32.22 -14.93 29.37
N ASP A 5 -32.20 -15.26 28.08
CA ASP A 5 -31.11 -15.99 27.45
C ASP A 5 -29.85 -15.12 27.47
N TYR A 6 -29.10 -15.19 28.57
CA TYR A 6 -27.71 -14.77 28.61
C TYR A 6 -26.90 -15.79 27.81
N LEU A 7 -26.77 -15.56 26.50
CA LEU A 7 -25.81 -16.28 25.68
C LEU A 7 -24.40 -15.99 26.23
N GLU A 8 -23.79 -17.01 26.80
CA GLU A 8 -22.36 -17.08 27.14
C GLU A 8 -21.49 -16.49 26.01
N PRO A 9 -20.48 -15.66 26.31
CA PRO A 9 -19.58 -15.14 25.28
C PRO A 9 -18.86 -16.31 24.62
N SER A 10 -19.31 -16.64 23.41
CA SER A 10 -18.67 -17.57 22.48
C SER A 10 -17.15 -17.40 22.53
N LYS A 11 -16.41 -18.50 22.75
CA LYS A 11 -14.95 -18.57 22.57
C LYS A 11 -14.62 -18.26 21.11
N MET A 12 -14.56 -16.98 20.76
CA MET A 12 -14.18 -16.51 19.45
C MET A 12 -12.73 -16.90 19.19
N ILE A 13 -12.49 -17.62 18.10
CA ILE A 13 -11.12 -17.97 17.68
C ILE A 13 -10.29 -16.71 17.41
N LEU A 14 -8.99 -16.78 17.66
CA LEU A 14 -8.09 -15.63 17.56
C LEU A 14 -8.16 -14.95 16.18
N ARG A 15 -8.17 -15.73 15.09
CA ARG A 15 -8.31 -15.18 13.72
C ARG A 15 -9.53 -14.26 13.58
N LYS A 16 -10.70 -14.69 14.06
CA LYS A 16 -11.94 -13.89 13.99
C LYS A 16 -11.84 -12.62 14.85
N HIS A 17 -11.17 -12.72 16.01
CA HIS A 17 -10.91 -11.54 16.82
C HIS A 17 -10.01 -10.55 16.09
N ILE A 18 -8.89 -11.00 15.52
CA ILE A 18 -7.96 -10.16 14.74
C ILE A 18 -8.69 -9.53 13.55
N GLN A 19 -9.45 -10.30 12.78
CA GLN A 19 -10.26 -9.79 11.65
C GLN A 19 -11.19 -8.66 12.08
N LYS A 20 -11.92 -8.82 13.19
CA LYS A 20 -12.80 -7.78 13.73
C LYS A 20 -12.01 -6.51 14.11
N ARG A 21 -10.83 -6.66 14.72
CA ARG A 21 -9.98 -5.52 15.12
C ARG A 21 -9.39 -4.79 13.91
N LEU A 22 -8.91 -5.51 12.91
CA LEU A 22 -8.38 -4.95 11.67
C LEU A 22 -9.49 -4.21 10.89
N SER A 23 -10.68 -4.82 10.75
CA SER A 23 -11.82 -4.18 10.10
C SER A 23 -12.19 -2.85 10.77
N ALA A 24 -12.23 -2.82 12.11
CA ALA A 24 -12.44 -1.59 12.86
C ALA A 24 -11.30 -0.57 12.66
N TYR A 25 -10.04 -1.04 12.63
CA TYR A 25 -8.87 -0.19 12.43
C TYR A 25 -8.87 0.48 11.05
N PHE A 26 -9.09 -0.28 9.97
CA PHE A 26 -9.09 0.21 8.59
C PHE A 26 -10.34 1.02 8.21
N SER A 27 -11.38 1.01 9.06
CA SER A 27 -12.56 1.87 8.91
C SER A 27 -12.34 3.31 9.41
N GLN A 28 -11.19 3.59 10.03
CA GLN A 28 -10.82 4.94 10.47
C GLN A 28 -10.44 5.85 9.29
N GLY A 29 -10.28 7.16 9.57
CA GLY A 29 -9.78 8.12 8.59
C GLY A 29 -8.33 7.85 8.17
N GLU A 30 -7.94 8.26 6.97
CA GLU A 30 -6.67 7.91 6.34
C GLU A 30 -5.43 8.24 7.19
N ASN A 31 -5.48 9.34 7.97
CA ASN A 31 -4.40 9.80 8.82
C ASN A 31 -4.30 9.05 10.16
N ALA A 32 -5.32 8.27 10.51
CA ALA A 32 -5.30 7.36 11.66
C ALA A 32 -4.84 5.95 11.28
N VAL A 33 -4.93 5.57 9.99
CA VAL A 33 -4.56 4.24 9.50
C VAL A 33 -3.08 4.17 9.10
N VAL A 34 -2.61 5.12 8.29
CA VAL A 34 -1.21 5.16 7.81
C VAL A 34 -0.64 6.55 8.01
N GLY A 35 0.47 6.64 8.75
CA GLY A 35 1.23 7.87 8.97
C GLY A 35 1.85 8.41 7.68
N THR A 36 2.20 9.69 7.67
CA THR A 36 2.96 10.30 6.58
C THR A 36 3.82 11.42 7.13
N LEU A 37 4.86 11.76 6.39
CA LEU A 37 5.68 12.94 6.67
C LEU A 37 5.14 14.15 5.92
N GLU A 38 5.36 15.34 6.49
CA GLU A 38 5.07 16.59 5.79
C GLU A 38 6.01 16.76 4.60
N SER A 39 7.31 16.55 4.83
CA SER A 39 8.36 16.54 3.79
C SER A 39 9.19 15.25 3.84
N PRO A 40 9.79 14.79 2.73
CA PRO A 40 10.78 13.73 2.76
C PRO A 40 11.95 14.06 3.70
N ILE A 41 12.57 13.04 4.29
CA ILE A 41 13.82 13.21 5.04
C ILE A 41 14.95 13.44 4.03
N ASP A 42 15.73 14.50 4.23
CA ASP A 42 16.97 14.69 3.48
C ASP A 42 18.06 13.77 4.05
N PHE A 43 18.18 12.58 3.46
CA PHE A 43 19.17 11.59 3.89
C PHE A 43 20.62 12.04 3.63
N GLN A 44 20.87 12.97 2.70
CA GLN A 44 22.22 13.49 2.44
C GLN A 44 22.68 14.45 3.54
N ALA A 45 21.75 15.11 4.22
CA ALA A 45 22.03 15.96 5.38
C ALA A 45 22.30 15.17 6.67
N LEU A 46 22.06 13.84 6.69
CA LEU A 46 22.24 13.01 7.88
C LEU A 46 23.70 12.59 8.05
N TRP A 47 24.18 12.60 9.30
CA TRP A 47 25.56 12.23 9.64
C TRP A 47 25.74 10.74 9.92
N GLY A 48 24.73 9.93 9.61
CA GLY A 48 24.65 8.52 9.95
C GLY A 48 23.51 8.21 10.92
N GLU A 49 23.57 7.02 11.51
CA GLU A 49 22.46 6.42 12.24
C GLU A 49 21.98 7.25 13.44
N TRP A 50 22.90 7.83 14.22
CA TRP A 50 22.52 8.64 15.39
C TRP A 50 21.68 9.85 14.98
N HIS A 51 22.11 10.58 13.93
CA HIS A 51 21.39 11.75 13.44
C HIS A 51 20.03 11.32 12.88
N TYR A 52 19.98 10.23 12.10
CA TYR A 52 18.73 9.64 11.63
C TYR A 52 17.75 9.33 12.76
N ARG A 53 18.18 8.59 13.79
CA ARG A 53 17.32 8.21 14.93
C ARG A 53 16.78 9.45 15.65
N ARG A 54 17.61 10.48 15.83
CA ARG A 54 17.19 11.74 16.45
C ARG A 54 16.22 12.51 15.57
N THR A 55 16.46 12.57 14.26
CA THR A 55 15.56 13.21 13.29
C THR A 55 14.20 12.52 13.33
N VAL A 56 14.16 11.20 13.20
CA VAL A 56 12.90 10.42 13.23
C VAL A 56 12.18 10.58 14.57
N ALA A 57 12.90 10.52 15.70
CA ALA A 57 12.31 10.75 17.02
C ALA A 57 11.75 12.18 17.19
N GLY A 58 12.28 13.17 16.46
CA GLY A 58 11.78 14.54 16.44
C GLY A 58 10.59 14.76 15.49
N LEU A 59 10.27 13.80 14.60
CA LEU A 59 9.09 13.89 13.73
C LEU A 59 7.86 13.70 14.62
N GLY A 60 6.99 14.70 14.71
CA GLY A 60 5.79 14.66 15.55
C GLY A 60 4.88 13.44 15.31
N SER A 61 4.89 12.89 14.09
CA SER A 61 4.24 11.63 13.72
C SER A 61 4.77 10.40 14.45
N TYR A 62 6.06 10.40 14.80
CA TYR A 62 6.77 9.33 15.53
C TYR A 62 6.96 9.66 17.03
N ALA A 63 7.06 10.95 17.38
CA ALA A 63 7.26 11.45 18.73
C ALA A 63 5.99 11.35 19.61
N ALA A 64 4.80 11.32 19.02
CA ALA A 64 3.52 11.16 19.73
C ALA A 64 3.31 9.74 20.32
N THR A 65 4.35 8.91 20.34
CA THR A 65 4.37 7.55 20.88
C THR A 65 4.25 7.48 22.41
N THR A 66 4.32 8.60 23.14
CA THR A 66 4.12 8.62 24.59
C THR A 66 2.64 8.69 25.02
N GLU A 67 1.70 9.02 24.14
CA GLU A 67 0.27 9.15 24.49
C GLU A 67 -0.68 8.43 23.50
N GLY A 68 -0.36 7.18 23.14
CA GLY A 68 -1.33 6.26 22.51
C GLY A 68 -1.84 6.65 21.11
N SER A 69 -1.29 7.69 20.48
CA SER A 69 -1.66 8.20 19.16
C SER A 69 -0.60 7.96 18.08
N GLY A 70 0.43 7.17 18.41
CA GLY A 70 1.57 6.88 17.52
C GLY A 70 1.10 6.45 16.13
N ARG A 71 1.51 7.19 15.10
CA ARG A 71 1.23 6.85 13.71
C ARG A 71 2.32 5.89 13.25
N TRP A 72 1.96 4.64 13.00
CA TRP A 72 2.84 3.70 12.32
C TRP A 72 3.15 4.26 10.92
N MET A 73 4.43 4.31 10.58
CA MET A 73 4.89 4.83 9.31
C MET A 73 5.60 3.71 8.57
N THR A 74 5.11 3.42 7.37
CA THR A 74 5.66 2.37 6.52
C THR A 74 7.01 2.80 5.93
N PRO A 75 7.84 1.86 5.45
CA PRO A 75 9.05 2.19 4.72
C PRO A 75 8.80 3.10 3.50
N THR A 76 7.66 2.93 2.83
CA THR A 76 7.24 3.75 1.68
C THR A 76 7.05 5.22 2.04
N GLU A 77 6.65 5.53 3.28
CA GLU A 77 6.47 6.89 3.78
C GLU A 77 7.75 7.47 4.38
N LEU A 78 8.47 6.65 5.16
CA LEU A 78 9.68 7.05 5.88
C LEU A 78 10.87 7.34 4.95
N PHE A 79 11.02 6.51 3.91
CA PHE A 79 12.16 6.56 2.98
C PHE A 79 11.76 7.12 1.61
N ARG A 80 10.66 7.88 1.51
CA ARG A 80 10.24 8.46 0.24
C ARG A 80 11.28 9.45 -0.31
N PRO A 81 11.45 9.54 -1.64
CA PRO A 81 10.92 8.62 -2.66
C PRO A 81 11.81 7.38 -2.86
N HIS A 82 12.96 7.29 -2.18
CA HIS A 82 14.05 6.34 -2.46
C HIS A 82 13.61 4.88 -2.39
N TYR A 83 12.86 4.48 -1.35
CA TYR A 83 12.42 3.08 -1.21
C TYR A 83 11.62 2.62 -2.44
N SER A 84 10.61 3.39 -2.83
CA SER A 84 9.76 3.09 -3.97
C SER A 84 10.50 3.21 -5.31
N ARG A 85 11.42 4.18 -5.45
CA ARG A 85 12.23 4.35 -6.67
C ARG A 85 13.18 3.19 -6.92
N ILE A 86 13.77 2.60 -5.88
CA ILE A 86 14.63 1.42 -6.03
C ILE A 86 13.82 0.25 -6.58
N ILE A 87 12.61 0.04 -6.05
CA ILE A 87 11.70 -0.99 -6.53
C ILE A 87 11.25 -0.71 -7.97
N ALA A 88 10.87 0.54 -8.29
CA ALA A 88 10.49 0.96 -9.64
C ALA A 88 11.61 0.71 -10.66
N ARG A 89 12.86 1.02 -10.28
CA ARG A 89 14.05 0.76 -11.09
C ARG A 89 14.26 -0.73 -11.31
N HIS A 90 14.08 -1.54 -10.27
CA HIS A 90 14.17 -2.98 -10.39
C HIS A 90 13.11 -3.54 -11.34
N ILE A 91 11.84 -3.15 -11.18
CA ILE A 91 10.74 -3.57 -12.05
C ILE A 91 11.03 -3.20 -13.51
N ALA A 92 11.41 -1.96 -13.79
CA ALA A 92 11.70 -1.53 -15.17
C ALA A 92 12.90 -2.27 -15.78
N HIS A 93 13.96 -2.49 -14.99
CA HIS A 93 15.13 -3.24 -15.45
C HIS A 93 14.79 -4.71 -15.72
N ASP A 94 14.11 -5.36 -14.77
CA ASP A 94 13.70 -6.75 -14.88
C ASP A 94 12.77 -6.95 -16.10
N PHE A 95 11.76 -6.10 -16.26
CA PHE A 95 10.85 -6.14 -17.39
C PHE A 95 11.60 -6.08 -18.72
N LEU A 96 12.47 -5.08 -18.90
CA LEU A 96 13.24 -4.89 -20.13
C LEU A 96 14.32 -5.95 -20.38
N SER A 97 14.68 -6.75 -19.37
CA SER A 97 15.62 -7.85 -19.52
C SER A 97 14.98 -9.11 -20.13
N ARG A 98 13.64 -9.14 -20.23
CA ARG A 98 12.92 -10.28 -20.80
C ARG A 98 13.08 -10.34 -22.32
N PRO A 99 13.18 -11.54 -22.93
CA PRO A 99 13.41 -11.68 -24.37
C PRO A 99 12.36 -11.04 -25.27
N ASP A 100 11.12 -10.96 -24.79
CA ASP A 100 9.94 -10.43 -25.48
C ASP A 100 9.64 -8.96 -25.13
N ALA A 101 10.36 -8.39 -24.18
CA ALA A 101 10.11 -7.03 -23.73
C ALA A 101 10.82 -6.00 -24.61
N HIS A 102 10.15 -4.87 -24.78
CA HIS A 102 10.69 -3.66 -25.36
C HIS A 102 10.04 -2.46 -24.69
N ASP A 103 10.60 -1.26 -24.89
CA ASP A 103 10.15 -0.03 -24.25
C ASP A 103 8.66 0.31 -24.51
N GLY A 104 8.05 -0.25 -25.55
CA GLY A 104 6.65 -0.05 -25.89
C GLY A 104 5.72 -1.19 -25.49
N ALA A 105 6.24 -2.26 -24.88
CA ALA A 105 5.43 -3.38 -24.44
C ALA A 105 4.56 -2.98 -23.23
N PRO A 106 3.34 -3.52 -23.10
CA PRO A 106 2.47 -3.20 -21.97
C PRO A 106 3.07 -3.72 -20.66
N LEU A 107 3.06 -2.86 -19.64
CA LEU A 107 3.53 -3.15 -18.28
C LEU A 107 2.35 -3.01 -17.32
N HIS A 108 1.98 -4.08 -16.63
CA HIS A 108 0.91 -4.03 -15.62
C HIS A 108 1.49 -4.11 -14.21
N LEU A 109 0.99 -3.26 -13.32
CA LEU A 109 1.32 -3.25 -11.91
C LEU A 109 0.04 -3.43 -11.09
N VAL A 110 0.08 -4.33 -10.12
CA VAL A 110 -1.00 -4.54 -9.16
C VAL A 110 -0.43 -4.35 -7.76
N GLU A 111 -1.04 -3.48 -6.98
CA GLU A 111 -0.64 -3.21 -5.60
C GLU A 111 -1.78 -3.52 -4.63
N PHE A 112 -1.56 -4.48 -3.74
CA PHE A 112 -2.46 -4.81 -2.65
C PHE A 112 -2.04 -4.07 -1.38
N GLY A 113 -3.00 -3.37 -0.76
CA GLY A 113 -2.73 -2.54 0.42
C GLY A 113 -1.87 -1.32 0.09
N GLY A 114 -2.24 -0.57 -0.96
CA GLY A 114 -1.45 0.57 -1.44
C GLY A 114 -1.33 1.75 -0.46
N GLY A 115 -1.96 1.68 0.71
CA GLY A 115 -1.82 2.66 1.77
C GLY A 115 -2.23 4.05 1.27
N ARG A 116 -1.31 5.01 1.31
CA ARG A 116 -1.59 6.38 0.86
C ARG A 116 -1.45 6.58 -0.66
N GLY A 117 -1.04 5.55 -1.41
CA GLY A 117 -0.68 5.62 -2.82
C GLY A 117 0.73 6.18 -3.08
N THR A 118 1.53 6.37 -2.03
CA THR A 118 2.88 6.96 -2.11
C THR A 118 3.84 6.07 -2.91
N HIS A 119 3.71 4.75 -2.80
CA HIS A 119 4.51 3.82 -3.61
C HIS A 119 4.15 3.95 -5.08
N ALA A 120 2.89 3.73 -5.45
CA ALA A 120 2.38 3.90 -6.82
C ALA A 120 2.78 5.25 -7.43
N ALA A 121 2.61 6.37 -6.70
CA ALA A 121 2.98 7.69 -7.20
C ALA A 121 4.49 7.80 -7.49
N ALA A 122 5.35 7.25 -6.62
CA ALA A 122 6.79 7.28 -6.81
C ALA A 122 7.25 6.35 -7.95
N VAL A 123 6.56 5.21 -8.17
CA VAL A 123 6.80 4.33 -9.32
C VAL A 123 6.44 5.05 -10.62
N LEU A 124 5.25 5.65 -10.69
CA LEU A 124 4.78 6.38 -11.88
C LEU A 124 5.64 7.61 -12.16
N ASP A 125 6.11 8.33 -11.14
CA ASP A 125 7.08 9.43 -11.30
C ASP A 125 8.41 8.96 -11.88
N TYR A 126 8.93 7.82 -11.39
CA TYR A 126 10.16 7.23 -11.92
C TYR A 126 9.96 6.80 -13.38
N LEU A 127 8.88 6.11 -13.70
CA LEU A 127 8.60 5.73 -15.08
C LEU A 127 8.42 6.97 -15.97
N HIS A 128 7.76 8.02 -15.49
CA HIS A 128 7.62 9.27 -16.24
C HIS A 128 8.96 9.93 -16.56
N THR A 129 9.86 9.97 -15.57
CA THR A 129 11.13 10.69 -15.67
C THR A 129 12.19 9.88 -16.42
N ASP A 130 12.31 8.60 -16.08
CA ASP A 130 13.43 7.75 -16.49
C ASP A 130 13.04 6.75 -17.60
N ARG A 131 11.75 6.38 -17.73
CA ARG A 131 11.25 5.35 -18.65
C ARG A 131 9.91 5.72 -19.33
N PRO A 132 9.80 6.90 -19.97
CA PRO A 132 8.51 7.41 -20.44
C PRO A 132 7.80 6.51 -21.46
N ALA A 133 8.57 5.75 -22.26
CA ALA A 133 8.01 4.79 -23.19
C ALA A 133 7.28 3.63 -22.49
N LEU A 134 7.82 3.11 -21.37
CA LEU A 134 7.14 2.12 -20.55
C LEU A 134 5.89 2.70 -19.90
N LEU A 135 5.95 3.95 -19.43
CA LEU A 135 4.79 4.62 -18.83
C LEU A 135 3.62 4.73 -19.82
N ALA A 136 3.90 4.99 -21.10
CA ALA A 136 2.86 5.20 -22.12
C ALA A 136 1.91 4.00 -22.27
N ASN A 137 2.39 2.78 -21.96
CA ASN A 137 1.58 1.56 -22.02
C ASN A 137 1.41 0.90 -20.64
N ALA A 138 1.71 1.62 -19.56
CA ALA A 138 1.56 1.12 -18.21
C ALA A 138 0.09 1.12 -17.76
N ALA A 139 -0.29 0.13 -16.97
CA ALA A 139 -1.53 0.14 -16.18
C ALA A 139 -1.21 -0.15 -14.72
N TYR A 140 -1.88 0.55 -13.81
CA TYR A 140 -1.67 0.42 -12.37
C TYR A 140 -2.99 0.16 -11.65
N THR A 141 -3.13 -0.99 -11.02
CA THR A 141 -4.31 -1.34 -10.22
C THR A 141 -3.96 -1.35 -8.74
N LEU A 142 -4.73 -0.63 -7.92
CA LEU A 142 -4.63 -0.65 -6.47
C LEU A 142 -5.86 -1.30 -5.87
N ILE A 143 -5.66 -2.24 -4.95
CA ILE A 143 -6.72 -2.91 -4.19
C ILE A 143 -6.48 -2.70 -2.70
N ASP A 144 -7.42 -2.05 -2.03
CA ASP A 144 -7.30 -1.70 -0.60
C ASP A 144 -8.65 -1.85 0.12
N GLY A 145 -8.64 -2.34 1.36
CA GLY A 145 -9.87 -2.54 2.13
C GLY A 145 -10.48 -1.25 2.67
N SER A 146 -9.68 -0.19 2.81
CA SER A 146 -10.09 1.06 3.45
C SER A 146 -10.69 2.07 2.47
N GLU A 147 -11.88 2.57 2.79
CA GLU A 147 -12.54 3.62 2.01
C GLU A 147 -11.77 4.94 2.01
N SER A 148 -11.25 5.31 3.19
CA SER A 148 -10.52 6.57 3.37
C SER A 148 -9.22 6.54 2.58
N LEU A 149 -8.51 5.41 2.58
CA LEU A 149 -7.29 5.21 1.78
C LEU A 149 -7.57 5.15 0.29
N THR A 150 -8.55 4.38 -0.19
CA THR A 150 -8.88 4.34 -1.63
C THR A 150 -9.27 5.71 -2.18
N ARG A 151 -10.00 6.52 -1.40
CA ARG A 151 -10.29 7.92 -1.77
C ARG A 151 -9.04 8.79 -1.79
N LEU A 152 -8.11 8.59 -0.84
CA LEU A 152 -6.83 9.28 -0.83
C LEU A 152 -5.97 8.89 -2.05
N GLN A 153 -5.85 7.59 -2.35
CA GLN A 153 -5.09 7.05 -3.48
C GLN A 153 -5.55 7.67 -4.81
N ARG A 154 -6.86 7.76 -5.06
CA ARG A 154 -7.40 8.45 -6.25
C ARG A 154 -6.92 9.90 -6.34
N ARG A 155 -6.95 10.64 -5.22
CA ARG A 155 -6.44 12.03 -5.19
C ARG A 155 -4.93 12.10 -5.43
N THR A 156 -4.16 11.21 -4.80
CA THR A 156 -2.70 11.11 -4.95
C THR A 156 -2.31 10.84 -6.41
N LEU A 157 -3.08 10.01 -7.11
CA LEU A 157 -2.76 9.54 -8.45
C LEU A 157 -3.44 10.31 -9.59
N ALA A 158 -4.38 11.20 -9.28
CA ALA A 158 -5.17 11.96 -10.27
C ALA A 158 -4.35 12.71 -11.31
N ARG A 159 -3.11 13.13 -10.99
CA ARG A 159 -2.24 13.80 -11.98
C ARG A 159 -1.79 12.86 -13.10
N PHE A 160 -1.57 11.58 -12.80
CA PHE A 160 -1.13 10.58 -13.77
C PHE A 160 -2.29 10.11 -14.65
N GLU A 161 -3.50 9.99 -14.09
CA GLU A 161 -4.72 9.76 -14.88
C GLU A 161 -4.93 10.87 -15.92
N LYS A 162 -4.73 12.15 -15.51
CA LYS A 162 -4.77 13.30 -16.43
C LYS A 162 -3.70 13.26 -17.52
N MET A 163 -2.59 12.55 -17.27
CA MET A 163 -1.53 12.31 -18.25
C MET A 163 -1.83 11.11 -19.17
N GLY A 164 -2.96 10.43 -18.98
CA GLY A 164 -3.39 9.27 -19.78
C GLY A 164 -2.94 7.92 -19.26
N VAL A 165 -2.35 7.84 -18.06
CA VAL A 165 -1.99 6.56 -17.44
C VAL A 165 -3.27 5.84 -17.00
N ARG A 166 -3.41 4.54 -17.33
CA ARG A 166 -4.53 3.72 -16.87
C ARG A 166 -4.34 3.39 -15.39
N ILE A 167 -5.21 3.90 -14.53
CA ILE A 167 -5.16 3.67 -13.09
C ILE A 167 -6.52 3.21 -12.61
N ASP A 168 -6.54 2.07 -11.91
CA ASP A 168 -7.74 1.52 -11.30
C ASP A 168 -7.55 1.45 -9.80
N VAL A 169 -8.51 1.98 -9.03
CA VAL A 169 -8.51 1.89 -7.56
C VAL A 169 -9.79 1.20 -7.11
N ALA A 170 -9.66 -0.01 -6.59
CA ALA A 170 -10.76 -0.82 -6.10
C ALA A 170 -10.73 -0.94 -4.57
N ARG A 171 -11.92 -0.87 -3.97
CA ARG A 171 -12.09 -1.17 -2.55
C ARG A 171 -12.46 -2.63 -2.38
N ALA A 172 -11.59 -3.41 -1.76
CA ALA A 172 -11.87 -4.80 -1.41
C ALA A 172 -10.95 -5.27 -0.28
N ASP A 173 -11.47 -6.12 0.60
CA ASP A 173 -10.68 -6.79 1.63
C ASP A 173 -9.91 -7.96 1.02
N VAL A 174 -8.57 -7.89 1.03
CA VAL A 174 -7.72 -8.91 0.39
C VAL A 174 -7.91 -10.28 1.02
N GLY A 175 -8.14 -10.35 2.34
CA GLY A 175 -8.41 -11.60 3.04
C GLY A 175 -9.66 -12.30 2.51
N SER A 176 -10.75 -11.54 2.34
CA SER A 176 -11.99 -12.02 1.72
C SER A 176 -11.80 -12.41 0.25
N LEU A 177 -11.09 -11.60 -0.55
CA LEU A 177 -10.85 -11.93 -1.96
C LEU A 177 -10.15 -13.28 -2.14
N VAL A 178 -9.16 -13.57 -1.31
CA VAL A 178 -8.43 -14.84 -1.35
C VAL A 178 -9.28 -15.99 -0.81
N ALA A 179 -9.95 -15.80 0.33
CA ALA A 179 -10.77 -16.84 0.95
C ALA A 179 -11.96 -17.27 0.08
N GLU A 180 -12.53 -16.34 -0.68
CA GLU A 180 -13.72 -16.57 -1.51
C GLU A 180 -13.39 -16.84 -2.99
N SER A 181 -12.09 -16.90 -3.34
CA SER A 181 -11.64 -17.00 -4.74
C SER A 181 -12.28 -15.92 -5.65
N ALA A 182 -12.44 -14.71 -5.12
CA ALA A 182 -13.17 -13.61 -5.76
C ALA A 182 -12.25 -12.60 -6.46
N LEU A 183 -10.96 -12.91 -6.61
CA LEU A 183 -9.97 -12.03 -7.23
C LEU A 183 -10.35 -11.62 -8.65
N ASP A 184 -11.00 -12.52 -9.40
CA ASP A 184 -11.46 -12.30 -10.78
C ASP A 184 -12.49 -11.16 -10.90
N SER A 185 -13.10 -10.74 -9.78
CA SER A 185 -14.01 -9.59 -9.73
C SER A 185 -13.28 -8.25 -9.83
N HIS A 186 -11.97 -8.23 -9.61
CA HIS A 186 -11.13 -7.03 -9.59
C HIS A 186 -9.93 -7.11 -10.53
N LEU A 187 -9.46 -8.31 -10.85
CA LEU A 187 -8.33 -8.54 -11.73
C LEU A 187 -8.72 -9.56 -12.80
N SER A 188 -8.64 -9.18 -14.06
CA SER A 188 -8.84 -10.13 -15.15
C SER A 188 -7.55 -10.93 -15.41
N ALA A 189 -7.70 -12.18 -15.84
CA ALA A 189 -6.59 -12.94 -16.38
C ALA A 189 -5.88 -12.15 -17.48
N SER A 190 -4.55 -12.13 -17.45
CA SER A 190 -3.74 -11.33 -18.36
C SER A 190 -2.50 -12.09 -18.79
N ASP A 191 -2.22 -12.09 -20.09
CA ASP A 191 -0.96 -12.56 -20.66
C ASP A 191 0.13 -11.48 -20.67
N VAL A 192 -0.22 -10.26 -20.21
CA VAL A 192 0.72 -9.15 -20.08
C VAL A 192 1.59 -9.36 -18.84
N PRO A 193 2.92 -9.18 -18.91
CA PRO A 193 3.78 -9.24 -17.74
C PRO A 193 3.27 -8.29 -16.65
N THR A 194 2.91 -8.87 -15.51
CA THR A 194 2.26 -8.18 -14.39
C THR A 194 3.11 -8.31 -13.14
N TYR A 195 3.48 -7.18 -12.54
CA TYR A 195 4.18 -7.14 -11.26
C TYR A 195 3.18 -6.94 -10.13
N VAL A 196 3.21 -7.83 -9.14
CA VAL A 196 2.36 -7.75 -7.96
C VAL A 196 3.18 -7.25 -6.77
N CYS A 197 2.74 -6.16 -6.16
CA CYS A 197 3.35 -5.55 -4.99
C CYS A 197 2.41 -5.67 -3.78
N ALA A 198 2.98 -6.03 -2.63
CA ALA A 198 2.27 -6.13 -1.36
C ALA A 198 3.25 -5.82 -0.22
N PHE A 199 3.29 -4.57 0.24
CA PHE A 199 4.20 -4.12 1.30
C PHE A 199 3.45 -3.99 2.62
N GLU A 200 3.96 -4.62 3.69
CA GLU A 200 3.31 -4.60 5.02
C GLU A 200 1.83 -5.03 4.95
N LEU A 201 1.51 -5.98 4.06
CA LEU A 201 0.16 -6.51 3.88
C LEU A 201 -0.06 -7.78 4.71
N LEU A 202 0.87 -8.74 4.63
CA LEU A 202 0.68 -10.09 5.17
C LEU A 202 0.67 -10.13 6.70
N ASP A 203 1.44 -9.24 7.34
CA ASP A 203 1.43 -9.01 8.79
C ASP A 203 0.07 -8.45 9.26
N ASN A 204 -0.66 -7.78 8.37
CA ASN A 204 -1.99 -7.23 8.61
C ASN A 204 -3.13 -8.16 8.16
N LEU A 205 -2.87 -9.45 7.94
CA LEU A 205 -3.92 -10.44 7.67
C LEU A 205 -4.35 -11.20 8.93
N PRO A 206 -5.65 -11.55 9.07
CA PRO A 206 -6.10 -12.39 10.17
C PRO A 206 -5.44 -13.77 10.17
N HIS A 207 -4.81 -14.14 11.27
CA HIS A 207 -4.08 -15.41 11.41
C HIS A 207 -4.44 -16.13 12.72
N ASP A 208 -4.15 -17.42 12.76
CA ASP A 208 -4.31 -18.24 13.97
C ASP A 208 -3.05 -18.20 14.82
N LYS A 209 -3.22 -18.57 16.10
CA LYS A 209 -2.14 -19.03 16.96
C LYS A 209 -2.41 -20.51 17.23
N VAL A 210 -1.47 -21.36 16.87
CA VAL A 210 -1.51 -22.82 17.13
C VAL A 210 -0.88 -23.11 18.48
#